data_AF-T0K597-F1
#
_entry.id   AF-T0K597-F1
#
_cell.length_a   1.000
_cell.length_b   1.000
_cell.length_c   1.000
_cell.angle_alpha   90.00
_cell.angle_beta   90.00
_cell.angle_gamma   90.00
#
_symmetry.space_group_name_H-M   'P 1'
#
loop_
_entity.id
_entity.type
_entity.pdbx_description
1 polymer ?
#
loop_
_entity_poly.entity_id
_entity_poly.type
_entity_poly.pdbx_seq_one_letter_code
_entity_poly.pdbx_strand_id
1 'polypeptide(L)'
;MPGSTTALVLAGKRDGLTDPLALEAGVSHKCLVPVAGQPMIVHVVDALAASERVGEIRVAIEDPQVLEGLPQLRGLLRTGRLVPIGARPNLVDSVLAASESAAFPLFITTADNVLLTPDAIAEMLDGCRTQGADAAVAFTRRESVLAAHPEGQRKFYRFAEDSYSNCNSYWLKDRTALAAAETFRSGGQFVKHPIRIVHAFGLLNLLRFRFGIGTLAATFQRFSRRFRMSIVPVILSDGAVAIDVDNSRSRGIAAELLARRAAMVQAAE
;
A
#
# COMPACT_ATOMS: atom_id res chain seq x y z
N MET A 1 24.80 2.48 -4.76
CA MET A 1 24.65 1.50 -3.66
C MET A 1 23.22 0.97 -3.73
N PRO A 2 22.94 -0.31 -3.47
CA PRO A 2 21.56 -0.78 -3.41
C PRO A 2 20.79 0.04 -2.37
N GLY A 3 19.51 0.32 -2.66
CA GLY A 3 18.64 1.04 -1.73
C GLY A 3 18.59 0.34 -0.36
N SER A 4 18.40 1.11 0.72
CA SER A 4 18.39 0.58 2.09
C SER A 4 17.00 0.11 2.56
N THR A 5 15.95 0.41 1.80
CA THR A 5 14.57 0.04 2.15
C THR A 5 14.23 -1.34 1.59
N THR A 6 13.61 -2.19 2.41
CA THR A 6 12.93 -3.39 1.94
C THR A 6 11.49 -3.03 1.59
N ALA A 7 11.03 -3.41 0.41
CA ALA A 7 9.63 -3.32 0.04
C ALA A 7 8.91 -4.64 0.35
N LEU A 8 7.69 -4.56 0.86
CA LEU A 8 6.79 -5.68 1.08
C LEU A 8 5.50 -5.44 0.31
N VAL A 9 5.22 -6.30 -0.67
CA VAL A 9 3.98 -6.30 -1.43
C VAL A 9 3.05 -7.36 -0.88
N LEU A 10 1.86 -6.94 -0.46
CA LEU A 10 0.79 -7.81 0.00
C LEU A 10 -0.04 -8.24 -1.22
N ALA A 11 0.11 -9.50 -1.62
CA ALA A 11 -0.53 -10.09 -2.80
C ALA A 11 -1.46 -11.26 -2.47
N GLY A 12 -1.72 -11.49 -1.18
CA GLY A 12 -2.59 -12.56 -0.70
C GLY A 12 -4.07 -12.35 -1.03
N LYS A 13 -4.82 -13.45 -0.99
CA LYS A 13 -6.28 -13.50 -1.04
C LYS A 13 -6.89 -13.40 0.36
N ARG A 14 -8.19 -13.18 0.39
CA ARG A 14 -8.98 -13.41 1.61
C ARG A 14 -9.53 -14.84 1.57
N ASP A 15 -9.28 -15.62 2.62
CA ASP A 15 -9.75 -17.00 2.73
C ASP A 15 -11.24 -17.13 2.39
N GLY A 16 -11.57 -18.08 1.51
CA GLY A 16 -12.94 -18.43 1.14
C GLY A 16 -13.65 -17.48 0.17
N LEU A 17 -12.99 -16.41 -0.30
CA LEU A 17 -13.55 -15.48 -1.28
C LEU A 17 -12.73 -15.50 -2.57
N THR A 18 -13.39 -15.88 -3.67
CA THR A 18 -12.81 -15.70 -5.00
C THR A 18 -13.04 -14.25 -5.43
N ASP A 19 -11.96 -13.56 -5.80
CA ASP A 19 -12.05 -12.19 -6.26
C ASP A 19 -12.77 -12.11 -7.62
N PRO A 20 -13.78 -11.23 -7.80
CA PRO A 20 -14.53 -11.14 -9.06
C PRO A 20 -13.66 -10.84 -10.28
N LEU A 21 -12.61 -10.02 -10.14
CA LEU A 21 -11.69 -9.72 -11.24
C LEU A 21 -10.82 -10.93 -11.57
N ALA A 22 -10.37 -11.66 -10.56
CA ALA A 22 -9.61 -12.89 -10.77
C ALA A 22 -10.44 -13.94 -11.52
N LEU A 23 -11.71 -14.08 -11.14
CA LEU A 23 -12.67 -14.97 -11.81
C LEU A 23 -12.92 -14.55 -13.26
N GLU A 24 -13.21 -13.26 -13.50
CA GLU A 24 -13.43 -12.71 -14.85
C GLU A 24 -12.21 -12.92 -15.76
N ALA A 25 -11.00 -12.76 -15.22
CA ALA A 25 -9.76 -12.92 -15.97
C ALA A 25 -9.28 -14.38 -16.07
N GLY A 26 -9.94 -15.34 -15.42
CA GLY A 26 -9.54 -16.76 -15.43
C GLY A 26 -8.18 -17.02 -14.76
N VAL A 27 -7.79 -16.19 -13.79
CA VAL A 27 -6.50 -16.30 -13.09
C VAL A 27 -6.69 -16.72 -11.65
N SER A 28 -5.64 -17.32 -11.06
CA SER A 28 -5.71 -17.80 -9.69
C SER A 28 -5.84 -16.67 -8.68
N HIS A 29 -5.09 -15.56 -8.80
CA HIS A 29 -5.06 -14.46 -7.81
C HIS A 29 -5.41 -13.11 -8.46
N LYS A 30 -6.03 -12.20 -7.69
CA LYS A 30 -6.34 -10.82 -8.13
C LYS A 30 -5.09 -10.10 -8.66
N CYS A 31 -3.94 -10.30 -8.01
CA CYS A 31 -2.68 -9.69 -8.40
C CYS A 31 -2.18 -10.10 -9.81
N LEU A 32 -2.75 -11.17 -10.40
CA LEU A 32 -2.43 -11.64 -11.75
C LEU A 32 -3.33 -11.06 -12.83
N VAL A 33 -4.42 -10.39 -12.45
CA VAL A 33 -5.38 -9.82 -13.39
C VAL A 33 -4.64 -8.81 -14.29
N PRO A 34 -4.80 -8.87 -15.62
CA PRO A 34 -4.11 -7.94 -16.50
C PRO A 34 -4.74 -6.54 -16.44
N VAL A 35 -3.86 -5.54 -16.34
CA VAL A 35 -4.16 -4.11 -16.49
C VAL A 35 -3.20 -3.56 -17.54
N ALA A 36 -3.73 -2.94 -18.59
CA ALA A 36 -2.94 -2.49 -19.73
C ALA A 36 -2.01 -3.59 -20.30
N GLY A 37 -2.49 -4.84 -20.37
CA GLY A 37 -1.75 -5.98 -20.93
C GLY A 37 -0.74 -6.65 -20.00
N GLN A 38 -0.51 -6.12 -18.79
CA GLN A 38 0.45 -6.63 -17.83
C GLN A 38 -0.23 -6.97 -16.48
N PRO A 39 0.15 -8.08 -15.79
CA PRO A 39 -0.44 -8.43 -14.50
C PRO A 39 -0.22 -7.33 -13.45
N MET A 40 -1.21 -7.07 -12.57
CA MET A 40 -1.15 -6.01 -11.55
C MET A 40 0.14 -6.03 -10.74
N ILE A 41 0.56 -7.21 -10.27
CA ILE A 41 1.77 -7.36 -9.44
C ILE A 41 3.03 -6.90 -10.17
N VAL A 42 3.09 -7.07 -11.49
CA VAL A 42 4.27 -6.71 -12.26
C VAL A 42 4.42 -5.19 -12.31
N HIS A 43 3.34 -4.43 -12.49
CA HIS A 43 3.38 -2.96 -12.40
C HIS A 43 3.94 -2.46 -11.07
N VAL A 44 3.48 -3.06 -9.95
CA VAL A 44 3.94 -2.69 -8.61
C VAL A 44 5.42 -3.05 -8.42
N VAL A 45 5.82 -4.25 -8.83
CA VAL A 45 7.21 -4.71 -8.72
C VAL A 45 8.14 -3.88 -9.60
N ASP A 46 7.72 -3.50 -10.81
CA ASP A 46 8.50 -2.65 -11.72
C ASP A 46 8.73 -1.27 -11.10
N ALA A 47 7.69 -0.65 -10.52
CA ALA A 47 7.81 0.64 -9.83
C ALA A 47 8.78 0.56 -8.62
N LEU A 48 8.71 -0.53 -7.85
CA LEU A 48 9.63 -0.78 -6.74
C LEU A 48 11.06 -1.04 -7.23
N ALA A 49 11.24 -1.82 -8.29
CA ALA A 49 12.54 -2.16 -8.84
C ALA A 49 13.25 -0.96 -9.49
N ALA A 50 12.48 -0.05 -10.07
CA ALA A 50 12.94 1.21 -10.64
C ALA A 50 13.25 2.28 -9.56
N SER A 51 12.80 2.10 -8.31
CA SER A 51 13.17 2.99 -7.22
C SER A 51 14.58 2.70 -6.71
N GLU A 52 15.47 3.69 -6.78
CA GLU A 52 16.83 3.59 -6.23
C GLU A 52 16.86 3.41 -4.70
N ARG A 53 15.75 3.72 -4.02
CA ARG A 53 15.62 3.61 -2.57
C ARG A 53 15.30 2.20 -2.08
N VAL A 54 14.89 1.30 -3.00
CA VAL A 54 14.46 -0.07 -2.68
C VAL A 54 15.54 -1.08 -3.05
N GLY A 55 16.09 -1.73 -2.04
CA GLY A 55 17.12 -2.76 -2.19
C GLY A 55 16.55 -4.14 -2.48
N GLU A 56 15.57 -4.56 -1.68
CA GLU A 56 14.94 -5.88 -1.71
C GLU A 56 13.42 -5.74 -1.82
N ILE A 57 12.78 -6.63 -2.57
CA ILE A 57 11.33 -6.68 -2.76
C ILE A 57 10.84 -8.03 -2.27
N ARG A 58 9.97 -8.03 -1.27
CA ARG A 58 9.29 -9.22 -0.77
C ARG A 58 7.85 -9.23 -1.22
N VAL A 59 7.35 -10.38 -1.65
CA VAL A 59 5.94 -10.53 -2.05
C VAL A 59 5.30 -11.58 -1.16
N ALA A 60 4.37 -11.16 -0.29
CA ALA A 60 3.58 -12.07 0.52
C ALA A 60 2.39 -12.60 -0.29
N ILE A 61 2.41 -13.88 -0.67
CA ILE A 61 1.39 -14.56 -1.47
C ILE A 61 1.23 -16.02 -1.01
N GLU A 62 0.03 -16.58 -1.03
CA GLU A 62 -0.22 -17.96 -0.54
C GLU A 62 0.53 -19.00 -1.35
N ASP A 63 0.61 -18.80 -2.66
CA ASP A 63 1.31 -19.67 -3.60
C ASP A 63 2.45 -18.91 -4.28
N PRO A 64 3.68 -18.98 -3.73
CA PRO A 64 4.86 -18.38 -4.34
C PRO A 64 5.15 -18.79 -5.79
N GLN A 65 4.76 -20.01 -6.19
CA GLN A 65 5.08 -20.55 -7.53
C GLN A 65 4.38 -19.76 -8.64
N VAL A 66 3.26 -19.11 -8.31
CA VAL A 66 2.56 -18.19 -9.22
C VAL A 66 3.49 -17.09 -9.75
N LEU A 67 4.43 -16.59 -8.94
CA LEU A 67 5.35 -15.53 -9.34
C LEU A 67 6.45 -16.06 -10.28
N GLU A 68 6.86 -17.32 -10.12
CA GLU A 68 7.85 -17.97 -11.00
C GLU A 68 7.31 -18.15 -12.43
N GLY A 69 5.98 -18.28 -12.54
CA GLY A 69 5.25 -18.34 -13.80
C GLY A 69 5.27 -17.05 -14.61
N LEU A 70 5.65 -15.90 -14.02
CA LEU A 70 5.65 -14.60 -14.67
C LEU A 70 7.02 -14.29 -15.31
N PRO A 71 7.15 -14.29 -16.66
CA PRO A 71 8.42 -14.03 -17.33
C PRO A 71 9.08 -12.71 -16.93
N GLN A 72 8.26 -11.67 -16.67
CA GLN A 72 8.70 -10.33 -16.29
C GLN A 72 9.46 -10.32 -14.96
N LEU A 73 9.14 -11.23 -14.03
CA LEU A 73 9.74 -11.27 -12.70
C LEU A 73 10.97 -12.18 -12.61
N ARG A 74 11.22 -13.03 -13.61
CA ARG A 74 12.30 -14.05 -13.60
C ARG A 74 13.68 -13.45 -13.34
N GLY A 75 13.96 -12.26 -13.89
CA GLY A 75 15.22 -11.56 -13.67
C GLY A 75 15.45 -11.22 -12.20
N LEU A 76 14.44 -10.67 -11.53
CA LEU A 76 14.50 -10.27 -10.12
C LEU A 76 14.49 -11.46 -9.17
N LEU A 77 13.74 -12.52 -9.50
CA LEU A 77 13.75 -13.79 -8.77
C LEU A 77 15.15 -14.43 -8.80
N ARG A 78 15.77 -14.52 -9.98
CA ARG A 78 17.09 -15.13 -10.16
C ARG A 78 18.20 -14.38 -9.43
N THR A 79 18.12 -13.05 -9.32
CA THR A 79 19.10 -12.25 -8.57
C THR A 79 18.84 -12.24 -7.06
N GLY A 80 17.73 -12.81 -6.59
CA GLY A 80 17.29 -12.72 -5.20
C GLY A 80 16.79 -11.34 -4.80
N ARG A 81 16.65 -10.40 -5.75
CA ARG A 81 16.12 -9.06 -5.47
C ARG A 81 14.61 -9.10 -5.20
N LEU A 82 13.90 -10.07 -5.80
CA LEU A 82 12.51 -10.38 -5.47
C LEU A 82 12.43 -11.71 -4.72
N VAL A 83 11.85 -11.68 -3.53
CA VAL A 83 11.73 -12.83 -2.62
C VAL A 83 10.25 -13.12 -2.34
N PRO A 84 9.69 -14.19 -2.91
CA PRO A 84 8.36 -14.66 -2.56
C PRO A 84 8.33 -15.19 -1.12
N ILE A 85 7.32 -14.81 -0.35
CA ILE A 85 7.08 -15.30 1.00
C ILE A 85 5.65 -15.85 1.07
N GLY A 86 5.49 -17.05 1.63
CA GLY A 86 4.18 -17.65 1.84
C GLY A 86 3.30 -16.79 2.77
N ALA A 87 2.21 -16.24 2.24
CA ALA A 87 1.24 -15.49 3.02
C ALA A 87 0.61 -16.35 4.13
N ARG A 88 0.07 -15.67 5.14
CA ARG A 88 -0.63 -16.26 6.29
C ARG A 88 -2.11 -15.87 6.26
N PRO A 89 -3.01 -16.64 6.90
CA PRO A 89 -4.46 -16.33 6.92
C PRO A 89 -4.82 -14.93 7.41
N ASN A 90 -3.99 -14.33 8.28
CA ASN A 90 -4.15 -12.96 8.74
C ASN A 90 -3.16 -12.02 8.05
N LEU A 91 -3.61 -10.80 7.73
CA LEU A 91 -2.78 -9.75 7.13
C LEU A 91 -1.57 -9.39 8.00
N VAL A 92 -1.77 -9.25 9.31
CA VAL A 92 -0.69 -8.92 10.26
C VAL A 92 0.33 -10.06 10.31
N ASP A 93 -0.14 -11.30 10.38
CA ASP A 93 0.74 -12.48 10.40
C ASP A 93 1.53 -12.61 9.08
N SER A 94 0.93 -12.22 7.94
CA SER A 94 1.62 -12.16 6.66
C SER A 94 2.73 -11.11 6.65
N VAL A 95 2.46 -9.93 7.22
CA VAL A 95 3.47 -8.86 7.36
C VAL A 95 4.61 -9.29 8.28
N LEU A 96 4.31 -9.95 9.40
CA LEU A 96 5.32 -10.46 10.33
C LEU A 96 6.19 -11.54 9.67
N ALA A 97 5.57 -12.54 9.04
CA ALA A 97 6.29 -13.59 8.33
C ALA A 97 7.17 -13.01 7.20
N ALA A 98 6.64 -12.05 6.44
CA ALA A 98 7.39 -11.43 5.35
C ALA A 98 8.47 -10.44 5.82
N SER A 99 8.39 -9.92 7.04
CA SER A 99 9.43 -9.06 7.64
C SER A 99 10.45 -9.83 8.48
N GLU A 100 10.28 -11.14 8.63
CA GLU A 100 11.26 -12.02 9.26
C GLU A 100 12.58 -11.97 8.49
N SER A 101 13.67 -11.58 9.16
CA SER A 101 14.98 -11.34 8.51
C SER A 101 15.03 -10.24 7.44
N ALA A 102 13.97 -9.44 7.26
CA ALA A 102 14.01 -8.27 6.38
C ALA A 102 14.91 -7.18 6.96
N ALA A 103 15.63 -6.47 6.08
CA ALA A 103 16.28 -5.22 6.45
C ALA A 103 15.22 -4.12 6.62
N PHE A 104 15.52 -3.17 7.51
CA PHE A 104 14.67 -2.02 7.75
C PHE A 104 15.36 -0.74 7.22
N PRO A 105 14.58 0.26 6.79
CA PRO A 105 13.13 0.38 6.96
C PRO A 105 12.30 -0.48 5.99
N LEU A 106 11.03 -0.71 6.34
CA LEU A 106 10.08 -1.50 5.57
C LEU A 106 9.04 -0.59 4.92
N PHE A 107 8.97 -0.59 3.58
CA PHE A 107 7.89 0.01 2.82
C PHE A 107 6.87 -1.07 2.46
N ILE A 108 5.61 -0.91 2.83
CA ILE A 108 4.55 -1.91 2.63
C ILE A 108 3.54 -1.35 1.65
N THR A 109 3.18 -2.11 0.62
CA THR A 109 2.07 -1.78 -0.30
C THR A 109 1.28 -3.02 -0.71
N THR A 110 0.24 -2.84 -1.51
CA THR A 110 -0.63 -3.91 -2.00
C THR A 110 -0.40 -4.17 -3.49
N ALA A 111 -0.66 -5.40 -3.93
CA ALA A 111 -0.44 -5.80 -5.32
C ALA A 111 -1.42 -5.15 -6.33
N ASP A 112 -2.49 -4.52 -5.85
CA ASP A 112 -3.49 -3.81 -6.65
C ASP A 112 -3.27 -2.28 -6.69
N ASN A 113 -2.18 -1.78 -6.09
CA ASN A 113 -1.74 -0.39 -6.22
C ASN A 113 -0.96 -0.16 -7.53
N VAL A 114 -1.62 -0.50 -8.65
CA VAL A 114 -1.01 -0.58 -9.99
C VAL A 114 -0.42 0.75 -10.47
N LEU A 115 -0.90 1.87 -9.92
CA LEU A 115 -0.48 3.22 -10.31
C LEU A 115 0.68 3.76 -9.48
N LEU A 116 1.25 2.96 -8.56
CA LEU A 116 2.45 3.30 -7.80
C LEU A 116 3.61 3.66 -8.74
N THR A 117 4.37 4.70 -8.39
CA THR A 117 5.52 5.18 -9.18
C THR A 117 6.79 5.23 -8.33
N PRO A 118 7.98 5.17 -8.96
CA PRO A 118 9.26 5.41 -8.27
C PRO A 118 9.30 6.74 -7.53
N ASP A 119 8.71 7.79 -8.12
CA ASP A 119 8.64 9.13 -7.53
C ASP A 119 7.74 9.16 -6.29
N ALA A 120 6.59 8.50 -6.31
CA ALA A 120 5.71 8.40 -5.15
C ALA A 120 6.38 7.61 -3.99
N ILE A 121 7.16 6.58 -4.31
CA ILE A 121 7.97 5.85 -3.33
C ILE A 121 9.02 6.78 -2.73
N ALA A 122 9.73 7.55 -3.56
CA ALA A 122 10.74 8.51 -3.10
C ALA A 122 10.11 9.60 -2.21
N GLU A 123 9.00 10.21 -2.64
CA GLU A 123 8.25 11.22 -1.88
C GLU A 123 7.80 10.67 -0.52
N MET A 124 7.30 9.43 -0.49
CA MET A 124 6.94 8.76 0.76
C MET A 124 8.13 8.62 1.70
N LEU A 125 9.23 8.05 1.22
CA LEU A 125 10.42 7.79 2.04
C LEU A 125 11.09 9.08 2.51
N ASP A 126 11.09 10.11 1.67
CA ASP A 126 11.63 11.44 1.99
C ASP A 126 10.77 12.14 3.05
N GLY A 127 9.43 12.03 2.93
CA GLY A 127 8.48 12.51 3.93
C GLY A 127 8.64 11.82 5.29
N CYS A 128 8.90 10.50 5.31
CA CYS A 128 9.17 9.75 6.54
C CYS A 128 10.45 10.23 7.24
N ARG A 129 11.54 10.39 6.48
CA ARG A 129 12.82 10.86 7.03
C ARG A 129 12.72 12.28 7.57
N THR A 130 12.11 13.19 6.80
CA THR A 130 11.99 14.62 7.15
C THR A 130 11.22 14.82 8.46
N GLN A 131 10.20 14.00 8.69
CA GLN A 131 9.39 14.07 9.90
C GLN A 131 9.95 13.25 11.09
N GLY A 132 11.08 12.53 10.91
CA GLY A 132 11.63 11.65 11.95
C GLY A 132 10.62 10.58 12.39
N ALA A 133 9.85 10.04 11.44
CA ALA A 133 8.78 9.10 11.73
C ALA A 133 9.32 7.74 12.20
N ASP A 134 8.56 7.05 13.05
CA ASP A 134 8.73 5.63 13.34
C ASP A 134 7.77 4.78 12.48
N ALA A 135 6.61 5.34 12.13
CA ALA A 135 5.68 4.78 11.16
C ALA A 135 5.02 5.87 10.32
N ALA A 136 4.66 5.55 9.07
CA ALA A 136 3.94 6.48 8.22
C ALA A 136 2.85 5.82 7.39
N VAL A 137 1.86 6.62 7.01
CA VAL A 137 0.76 6.23 6.13
C VAL A 137 0.66 7.26 5.01
N ALA A 138 0.65 6.79 3.76
CA ALA A 138 0.52 7.66 2.60
C ALA A 138 -0.94 8.04 2.34
N PHE A 139 -1.14 9.32 2.04
CA PHE A 139 -2.41 9.89 1.60
C PHE A 139 -2.21 10.77 0.38
N THR A 140 -3.29 11.02 -0.36
CA THR A 140 -3.36 12.09 -1.35
C THR A 140 -4.55 12.98 -1.04
N ARG A 141 -4.49 14.24 -1.46
CA ARG A 141 -5.62 15.17 -1.38
C ARG A 141 -6.70 14.77 -2.37
N ARG A 142 -7.96 14.99 -2.02
CA ARG A 142 -9.11 14.74 -2.92
C ARG A 142 -8.95 15.45 -4.25
N GLU A 143 -8.45 16.68 -4.25
CA GLU A 143 -8.20 17.44 -5.47
C GLU A 143 -7.23 16.71 -6.40
N SER A 144 -6.07 16.27 -5.90
CA SER A 144 -5.08 15.51 -6.68
C SER A 144 -5.68 14.23 -7.27
N VAL A 145 -6.51 13.52 -6.50
CA VAL A 145 -7.16 12.28 -6.97
C VAL A 145 -8.15 12.56 -8.09
N LEU A 146 -8.98 13.60 -7.96
CA LEU A 146 -9.94 13.99 -8.98
C LEU A 146 -9.25 14.56 -10.23
N ALA A 147 -8.11 15.23 -10.06
CA ALA A 147 -7.28 15.70 -11.16
C ALA A 147 -6.66 14.54 -11.95
N ALA A 148 -6.26 13.46 -11.26
CA ALA A 148 -5.81 12.23 -11.92
C ALA A 148 -6.97 11.57 -12.68
N HIS A 149 -8.07 11.27 -12.01
CA HIS A 149 -9.29 10.78 -12.67
C HIS A 149 -10.55 11.05 -11.83
N PRO A 150 -11.60 11.70 -12.39
CA PRO A 150 -12.78 12.10 -11.62
C PRO A 150 -13.58 10.93 -11.03
N GLU A 151 -13.47 9.74 -11.65
CA GLU A 151 -14.14 8.51 -11.18
C GLU A 151 -13.22 7.47 -10.56
N GLY A 152 -11.92 7.78 -10.40
CA GLY A 152 -10.91 6.82 -9.96
C GLY A 152 -11.16 6.32 -8.54
N GLN A 153 -11.50 7.23 -7.64
CA GLN A 153 -11.75 6.94 -6.23
C GLN A 153 -12.93 7.75 -5.72
N ARG A 154 -13.76 7.10 -4.90
CA ARG A 154 -14.95 7.72 -4.29
C ARG A 154 -14.88 7.76 -2.76
N LYS A 155 -13.96 7.00 -2.16
CA LYS A 155 -13.76 6.92 -0.71
C LYS A 155 -12.76 7.99 -0.27
N PHE A 156 -13.27 9.00 0.44
CA PHE A 156 -12.46 10.06 1.03
C PHE A 156 -12.74 10.17 2.52
N TYR A 157 -11.68 10.30 3.30
CA TYR A 157 -11.74 10.65 4.71
C TYR A 157 -11.79 12.17 4.82
N ARG A 158 -12.88 12.70 5.39
CA ARG A 158 -13.03 14.14 5.61
C ARG A 158 -12.32 14.55 6.89
N PHE A 159 -11.58 15.66 6.82
CA PHE A 159 -10.99 16.36 7.97
C PHE A 159 -11.40 17.84 7.90
N ALA A 160 -10.97 18.63 8.90
CA ALA A 160 -11.36 20.04 8.99
C ALA A 160 -10.84 20.89 7.82
N GLU A 161 -9.64 20.58 7.33
CA GLU A 161 -8.90 21.34 6.32
C GLU A 161 -9.07 20.80 4.90
N ASP A 162 -9.32 19.50 4.74
CA ASP A 162 -9.42 18.86 3.42
C ASP A 162 -10.04 17.46 3.54
N SER A 163 -10.17 16.77 2.41
CA SER A 163 -10.48 15.35 2.31
C SER A 163 -9.33 14.59 1.67
N TYR A 164 -9.02 13.41 2.19
CA TYR A 164 -7.88 12.62 1.78
C TYR A 164 -8.30 11.19 1.42
N SER A 165 -7.53 10.54 0.55
CA SER A 165 -7.65 9.10 0.31
C SER A 165 -6.33 8.39 0.63
N ASN A 166 -6.41 7.14 1.09
CA ASN A 166 -5.24 6.33 1.41
C ASN A 166 -4.62 5.78 0.11
N CYS A 167 -3.29 5.71 0.05
CA CYS A 167 -2.54 5.24 -1.11
C CYS A 167 -2.11 3.76 -1.02
N ASN A 168 -2.72 2.98 -0.12
CA ASN A 168 -2.33 1.61 0.23
C ASN A 168 -0.82 1.45 0.40
N SER A 169 -0.16 2.45 0.98
CA SER A 169 1.28 2.51 1.17
C SER A 169 1.59 2.93 2.59
N TYR A 170 2.43 2.13 3.25
CA TYR A 170 2.77 2.27 4.66
C TYR A 170 4.27 2.12 4.84
N TRP A 171 4.81 2.71 5.89
CA TRP A 171 6.25 2.63 6.16
C TRP A 171 6.49 2.39 7.65
N LEU A 172 7.46 1.54 7.95
CA LEU A 172 7.90 1.23 9.31
C LEU A 172 9.41 1.37 9.38
N LYS A 173 9.87 2.14 10.36
CA LYS A 173 11.30 2.45 10.52
C LYS A 173 12.14 1.25 10.89
N ASP A 174 11.66 0.44 11.83
CA ASP A 174 12.42 -0.65 12.44
C ASP A 174 11.49 -1.74 13.03
N ARG A 175 12.11 -2.78 13.61
CA ARG A 175 11.40 -3.89 14.26
C ARG A 175 10.56 -3.45 15.47
N THR A 176 10.93 -2.37 16.15
CA THR A 176 10.17 -1.85 17.30
C THR A 176 8.85 -1.26 16.81
N ALA A 177 8.89 -0.49 15.72
CA ALA A 177 7.68 0.04 15.08
C ALA A 177 6.74 -1.07 14.59
N LEU A 178 7.31 -2.14 14.03
CA LEU A 178 6.55 -3.33 13.63
C LEU A 178 5.90 -4.05 14.83
N ALA A 179 6.64 -4.28 15.92
CA ALA A 179 6.11 -4.93 17.12
C ALA A 179 4.99 -4.10 17.78
N ALA A 180 5.10 -2.78 17.77
CA ALA A 180 4.05 -1.91 18.26
C ALA A 180 2.78 -1.98 17.38
N ALA A 181 2.93 -2.14 16.06
CA ALA A 181 1.83 -2.45 15.16
C ALA A 181 1.24 -3.85 15.45
N GLU A 182 2.05 -4.83 15.84
CA GLU A 182 1.58 -6.16 16.25
C GLU A 182 0.75 -6.15 17.55
N THR A 183 0.92 -5.16 18.43
CA THR A 183 0.00 -5.00 19.58
C THR A 183 -1.47 -4.86 19.14
N PHE A 184 -1.70 -4.51 17.86
CA PHE A 184 -3.02 -4.53 17.20
C PHE A 184 -3.43 -5.86 16.58
N ARG A 185 -2.62 -6.93 16.64
CA ARG A 185 -3.01 -8.29 16.24
C ARG A 185 -4.27 -8.77 16.99
N SER A 186 -4.39 -8.36 18.25
CA SER A 186 -5.61 -8.49 19.05
C SER A 186 -6.84 -7.96 18.30
N GLY A 187 -6.63 -6.92 17.47
CA GLY A 187 -7.49 -6.22 16.50
C GLY A 187 -8.10 -7.03 15.36
N GLY A 188 -7.51 -8.16 14.96
CA GLY A 188 -8.10 -9.03 13.93
C GLY A 188 -9.46 -9.61 14.34
N GLN A 189 -9.69 -9.77 15.65
CA GLN A 189 -11.01 -10.05 16.22
C GLN A 189 -11.87 -8.79 16.43
N PHE A 190 -11.34 -7.58 16.29
CA PHE A 190 -12.06 -6.32 16.50
C PHE A 190 -12.96 -5.98 15.31
N VAL A 191 -12.62 -6.43 14.10
CA VAL A 191 -13.54 -6.37 12.95
C VAL A 191 -14.84 -7.13 13.24
N LYS A 192 -14.77 -8.17 14.09
CA LYS A 192 -15.94 -8.92 14.58
C LYS A 192 -16.61 -8.27 15.81
N HIS A 193 -15.96 -7.31 16.49
CA HIS A 193 -16.43 -6.70 17.74
C HIS A 193 -16.16 -5.17 17.81
N PRO A 194 -17.07 -4.33 17.28
CA PRO A 194 -16.89 -2.88 17.13
C PRO A 194 -16.64 -2.14 18.46
N ILE A 195 -17.11 -2.67 19.59
CA ILE A 195 -16.90 -2.10 20.93
C ILE A 195 -15.40 -2.02 21.29
N ARG A 196 -14.59 -2.99 20.87
CA ARG A 196 -13.14 -2.95 21.16
C ARG A 196 -12.40 -1.89 20.33
N ILE A 197 -12.90 -1.56 19.13
CA ILE A 197 -12.41 -0.42 18.33
C ILE A 197 -12.67 0.88 19.10
N VAL A 198 -13.86 1.02 19.70
CA VAL A 198 -14.22 2.17 20.55
C VAL A 198 -13.31 2.29 21.77
N HIS A 199 -12.93 1.18 22.41
CA HIS A 199 -11.98 1.21 23.54
C HIS A 199 -10.54 1.49 23.12
N ALA A 200 -10.08 0.98 21.98
CA ALA A 200 -8.72 1.18 21.50
C ALA A 200 -8.49 2.61 20.97
N PHE A 201 -9.44 3.11 20.17
CA PHE A 201 -9.37 4.42 19.53
C PHE A 201 -9.97 5.53 20.41
N GLY A 202 -10.88 5.22 21.33
CA GLY A 202 -11.66 6.18 22.10
C GLY A 202 -12.87 6.69 21.32
N LEU A 203 -14.06 6.63 21.93
CA LEU A 203 -15.34 7.03 21.31
C LEU A 203 -15.29 8.44 20.70
N LEU A 204 -14.69 9.40 21.41
CA LEU A 204 -14.50 10.77 20.95
C LEU A 204 -13.65 10.87 19.68
N ASN A 205 -12.61 10.04 19.53
CA ASN A 205 -11.78 10.05 18.33
C ASN A 205 -12.50 9.41 17.14
N LEU A 206 -13.33 8.40 17.39
CA LEU A 206 -14.15 7.78 16.35
C LEU A 206 -15.26 8.74 15.87
N LEU A 207 -15.92 9.45 16.78
CA LEU A 207 -16.88 10.51 16.45
C LEU A 207 -16.20 11.62 15.65
N ARG A 208 -15.02 12.08 16.10
CA ARG A 208 -14.23 13.08 15.37
C ARG A 208 -13.87 12.62 13.96
N PHE A 209 -13.38 11.39 13.82
CA PHE A 209 -13.06 10.83 12.51
C PHE A 209 -14.30 10.70 11.62
N ARG A 210 -15.44 10.23 12.18
CA ARG A 210 -16.70 10.09 11.44
C ARG A 210 -17.27 11.43 10.97
N PHE A 211 -17.19 12.47 11.81
CA PHE A 211 -17.70 13.81 11.50
C PHE A 211 -16.66 14.73 10.86
N GLY A 212 -15.43 14.23 10.60
CA GLY A 212 -14.33 15.02 10.06
C GLY A 212 -13.89 16.18 10.95
N ILE A 213 -14.03 16.04 12.27
CA ILE A 213 -13.67 17.05 13.26
C ILE A 213 -12.18 16.92 13.60
N GLY A 214 -11.43 17.98 13.30
CA GLY A 214 -9.99 18.10 13.55
C GLY A 214 -9.17 17.84 12.30
N THR A 215 -7.89 18.19 12.38
CA THR A 215 -6.98 18.08 11.24
C THR A 215 -6.36 16.69 11.11
N LEU A 216 -5.88 16.35 9.91
CA LEU A 216 -5.14 15.11 9.68
C LEU A 216 -3.91 15.05 10.59
N ALA A 217 -3.14 16.16 10.66
CA ALA A 217 -1.99 16.29 11.53
C ALA A 217 -2.35 16.08 13.01
N ALA A 218 -3.41 16.73 13.52
CA ALA A 218 -3.86 16.56 14.90
C ALA A 218 -4.39 15.13 15.19
N THR A 219 -4.92 14.46 14.17
CA THR A 219 -5.35 13.05 14.27
C THR A 219 -4.15 12.13 14.42
N PHE A 220 -3.13 12.31 13.59
CA PHE A 220 -1.90 11.53 13.67
C PHE A 220 -1.10 11.83 14.95
N GLN A 221 -1.04 13.07 15.43
CA GLN A 221 -0.45 13.37 16.75
C GLN A 221 -1.13 12.62 17.90
N ARG A 222 -2.46 12.45 17.84
CA ARG A 222 -3.20 11.64 18.83
C ARG A 222 -2.83 10.16 18.73
N PHE A 223 -2.71 9.62 17.51
CA PHE A 223 -2.20 8.27 17.30
C PHE A 223 -0.79 8.12 17.86
N SER A 224 0.12 9.05 17.54
CA SER A 224 1.49 9.03 18.05
C SER A 224 1.57 8.96 19.57
N ARG A 225 0.78 9.79 20.27
CA ARG A 225 0.68 9.76 21.74
C ARG A 225 0.13 8.43 22.27
N ARG A 226 -0.89 7.90 21.61
CA ARG A 226 -1.54 6.64 22.00
C ARG A 226 -0.63 5.41 21.82
N PHE A 227 0.26 5.47 20.83
CA PHE A 227 1.19 4.39 20.50
C PHE A 227 2.60 4.60 21.01
N ARG A 228 2.89 5.77 21.59
CA ARG A 228 4.22 6.14 22.06
C ARG A 228 5.28 5.98 20.95
N MET A 229 4.88 6.35 19.72
CA MET A 229 5.70 6.31 18.51
C MET A 229 5.38 7.51 17.64
N SER A 230 6.33 7.98 16.83
CA SER A 230 6.06 9.02 15.83
C SER A 230 5.34 8.41 14.62
N ILE A 231 4.00 8.50 14.59
CA ILE A 231 3.18 8.10 13.45
C ILE A 231 2.76 9.33 12.66
N VAL A 232 3.11 9.39 11.38
CA VAL A 232 2.87 10.59 10.56
C VAL A 232 2.08 10.28 9.28
N PRO A 233 1.25 11.21 8.81
CA PRO A 233 0.72 11.16 7.46
C PRO A 233 1.78 11.72 6.50
N VAL A 234 1.95 11.08 5.35
CA VAL A 234 2.73 11.64 4.23
C VAL A 234 1.77 11.91 3.09
N ILE A 235 1.68 13.17 2.66
CA ILE A 235 0.81 13.57 1.55
C ILE A 235 1.62 13.45 0.25
N LEU A 236 1.23 12.52 -0.60
CA LEU A 236 1.79 12.33 -1.93
C LEU A 236 1.14 13.29 -2.92
N SER A 237 1.96 13.79 -3.83
CA SER A 237 1.60 14.75 -4.87
C SER A 237 0.71 14.13 -5.95
N ASP A 238 1.06 12.93 -6.39
CA ASP A 238 0.34 12.18 -7.42
C ASP A 238 -0.93 11.51 -6.88
N GLY A 239 -2.09 12.05 -7.24
CA GLY A 239 -3.39 11.51 -6.82
C GLY A 239 -3.71 10.11 -7.37
N ALA A 240 -3.06 9.68 -8.45
CA ALA A 240 -3.34 8.40 -9.08
C ALA A 240 -2.99 7.21 -8.17
N VAL A 241 -2.01 7.37 -7.26
CA VAL A 241 -1.57 6.32 -6.33
C VAL A 241 -2.59 6.00 -5.21
N ALA A 242 -3.72 6.71 -5.16
CA ALA A 242 -4.86 6.36 -4.30
C ALA A 242 -6.01 5.65 -5.05
N ILE A 243 -5.80 5.32 -6.33
CA ILE A 243 -6.75 4.58 -7.17
C ILE A 243 -6.32 3.12 -7.20
N ASP A 244 -7.01 2.28 -6.43
CA ASP A 244 -6.80 0.84 -6.35
C ASP A 244 -7.68 0.08 -7.35
N VAL A 245 -7.16 -1.04 -7.86
CA VAL A 245 -7.91 -1.86 -8.81
C VAL A 245 -8.80 -2.87 -8.08
N ASP A 246 -9.95 -2.42 -7.60
CA ASP A 246 -10.96 -3.25 -6.92
C ASP A 246 -12.04 -3.87 -7.81
N ASN A 247 -12.32 -3.27 -8.97
CA ASN A 247 -13.43 -3.69 -9.83
C ASN A 247 -13.18 -3.29 -11.29
N SER A 248 -14.05 -3.72 -12.20
CA SER A 248 -13.87 -3.50 -13.65
C SER A 248 -13.79 -2.02 -14.02
N ARG A 249 -14.47 -1.12 -13.27
CA ARG A 249 -14.34 0.34 -13.47
C ARG A 249 -12.94 0.83 -13.12
N SER A 250 -12.46 0.55 -11.90
CA SER A 250 -11.12 1.04 -11.52
C SER A 250 -10.00 0.34 -12.29
N ARG A 251 -10.24 -0.89 -12.79
CA ARG A 251 -9.35 -1.56 -13.75
C ARG A 251 -9.23 -0.79 -15.06
N GLY A 252 -10.35 -0.35 -15.63
CA GLY A 252 -10.37 0.47 -16.84
C GLY A 252 -9.67 1.81 -16.64
N ILE A 253 -9.94 2.48 -15.52
CA ILE A 253 -9.30 3.76 -15.15
C ILE A 253 -7.80 3.61 -14.97
N ALA A 254 -7.35 2.56 -14.27
CA ALA A 254 -5.92 2.30 -14.10
C ALA A 254 -5.23 2.04 -15.45
N ALA A 255 -5.86 1.27 -16.35
CA ALA A 255 -5.33 1.05 -17.69
C ALA A 255 -5.23 2.35 -18.52
N GLU A 256 -6.25 3.22 -18.43
CA GLU A 256 -6.23 4.53 -19.08
C GLU A 256 -5.11 5.42 -18.56
N LEU A 257 -4.93 5.51 -17.23
CA LEU A 257 -3.89 6.32 -16.60
C LEU A 257 -2.48 5.82 -16.95
N LEU A 258 -2.27 4.50 -16.96
CA LEU A 258 -1.01 3.90 -17.40
C LEU A 258 -0.71 4.24 -18.87
N ALA A 259 -1.71 4.15 -19.76
CA ALA A 259 -1.54 4.47 -21.17
C ALA A 259 -1.19 5.96 -21.38
N ARG A 260 -1.85 6.87 -20.65
CA ARG A 260 -1.53 8.31 -20.66
C ARG A 260 -0.09 8.57 -20.24
N ARG A 261 0.39 7.91 -19.18
CA ARG A 261 1.79 8.04 -18.71
C ARG A 261 2.80 7.54 -19.74
N ALA A 262 2.54 6.38 -20.34
CA ALA A 262 3.41 5.83 -21.38
C ALA A 262 3.54 6.79 -22.58
N ALA A 263 2.42 7.39 -23.01
CA ALA A 263 2.43 8.38 -24.08
C ALA A 263 3.21 9.65 -23.71
N MET A 264 3.12 10.12 -22.46
CA MET A 264 3.90 11.27 -21.98
C MET A 264 5.39 11.00 -21.96
N VAL A 265 5.82 9.80 -21.55
CA VAL A 265 7.24 9.41 -21.57
C VAL A 265 7.75 9.37 -23.00
N GLN A 266 7.00 8.73 -23.92
CA GLN A 266 7.36 8.68 -25.34
C GLN A 266 7.42 10.05 -26.01
N ALA A 267 6.60 11.00 -25.58
CA ALA A 267 6.62 12.37 -26.10
C ALA A 267 7.77 13.23 -25.55
N ALA A 268 8.40 12.79 -24.45
CA ALA A 268 9.52 13.48 -23.82
C ALA A 268 10.90 12.94 -24.27
N GLU A 269 10.93 11.81 -24.98
CA GLU A 269 12.10 11.22 -25.65
C GLU A 269 12.30 11.81 -27.06
#